data_AF-A0A8J4Q9G0-F1
#
_entry.id   AF-A0A8J4Q9G0-F1
#
_cell.length_a   1.000
_cell.length_b   1.000
_cell.length_c   1.000
_cell.angle_alpha   90.00
_cell.angle_beta   90.00
_cell.angle_gamma   90.00
#
_symmetry.space_group_name_H-M   'P 1'
#
loop_
_entity.id
_entity.type
_entity.pdbx_description
1 polymer ?
#
loop_
_entity_poly.entity_id
_entity_poly.type
_entity_poly.pdbx_seq_one_letter_code
_entity_poly.pdbx_strand_id
1 'polypeptide(L)'
;MASSDPNKLMAKADKLTKLSLTRWSADWKSATQLYEQAAIGYRVAKNHEKAKIAFEKASKGQEMLSSPWDAAKHMESAAALAKEVGNWTEVADFYKRASELYIVCGRPQPASDALAKGAR
;
A
#
# COMPACT_ATOMS: atom_id res chain seq x y z
N MET A 1 17.06 -17.29 -4.90
CA MET A 1 16.00 -16.98 -3.91
C MET A 1 14.69 -17.45 -4.50
N ALA A 2 14.03 -18.45 -3.89
CA ALA A 2 12.72 -18.88 -4.35
C ALA A 2 11.73 -17.74 -4.09
N SER A 3 11.45 -16.95 -5.13
CA SER A 3 10.45 -15.89 -5.10
C SER A 3 9.14 -16.52 -4.67
N SER A 4 8.76 -16.36 -3.39
CA SER A 4 7.48 -16.83 -2.91
C SER A 4 6.39 -16.21 -3.78
N ASP A 5 5.51 -17.04 -4.35
CA ASP A 5 4.50 -16.56 -5.29
C ASP A 5 3.72 -15.36 -4.71
N PRO A 6 3.72 -14.19 -5.37
CA PRO A 6 3.06 -13.00 -4.84
C PRO A 6 1.58 -13.22 -4.50
N ASN A 7 0.89 -14.04 -5.28
CA ASN A 7 -0.49 -14.44 -5.01
C ASN A 7 -0.63 -15.23 -3.70
N LYS A 8 0.33 -16.12 -3.38
CA LYS A 8 0.32 -16.87 -2.11
C LYS A 8 0.60 -15.94 -0.93
N LEU A 9 1.49 -14.96 -1.10
CA LEU A 9 1.77 -13.96 -0.08
C LEU A 9 0.54 -13.10 0.22
N MET A 10 -0.15 -12.60 -0.82
CA MET A 10 -1.42 -11.89 -0.67
C MET A 10 -2.47 -12.71 0.08
N ALA A 11 -2.68 -13.97 -0.34
CA ALA A 11 -3.67 -14.83 0.30
C ALA A 11 -3.33 -15.15 1.76
N LYS A 12 -2.04 -15.28 2.09
CA LYS A 12 -1.59 -15.42 3.49
C LYS A 12 -1.88 -14.16 4.29
N ALA A 13 -1.53 -12.99 3.75
CA ALA A 13 -1.79 -11.71 4.40
C ALA A 13 -3.30 -11.48 4.63
N ASP A 14 -4.15 -11.78 3.64
CA ASP A 14 -5.61 -11.67 3.76
C ASP A 14 -6.19 -12.61 4.84
N LYS A 15 -5.60 -13.79 5.04
CA LYS A 15 -5.96 -14.68 6.16
C LYS A 15 -5.53 -14.14 7.52
N LEU A 16 -4.46 -13.34 7.57
CA LEU A 16 -3.99 -12.74 8.81
C LEU A 16 -4.85 -11.54 9.24
N THR A 17 -5.42 -10.82 8.28
CA THR A 17 -6.27 -9.64 8.51
C THR A 17 -7.74 -9.99 8.72
N LYS A 18 -8.21 -11.13 8.20
CA LYS A 18 -9.59 -11.60 8.38
C LYS A 18 -9.77 -12.27 9.76
N LEU A 19 -10.67 -11.71 10.56
CA LEU A 19 -11.14 -12.34 11.81
C LEU A 19 -11.89 -13.64 11.49
N SER A 20 -11.71 -14.65 12.32
CA SER A 20 -12.40 -15.94 12.22
C SER A 20 -12.79 -16.44 13.61
N LEU A 21 -13.62 -17.48 13.68
CA LEU A 21 -14.02 -18.10 14.96
C LEU A 21 -12.81 -18.52 15.84
N THR A 22 -11.65 -18.76 15.22
CA THR A 22 -10.40 -19.11 15.89
C THR A 22 -9.38 -17.97 15.94
N ARG A 23 -9.67 -16.81 15.33
CA ARG A 23 -8.77 -15.64 15.26
C ARG A 23 -9.53 -14.38 15.64
N TRP A 24 -9.33 -13.98 16.89
CA TRP A 24 -10.01 -12.86 17.54
C TRP A 24 -9.27 -11.53 17.39
N SER A 25 -8.07 -11.53 16.81
CA SER A 25 -7.29 -10.35 16.48
C SER A 25 -6.64 -10.46 15.10
N ALA A 26 -6.60 -9.34 14.38
CA ALA A 26 -5.91 -9.26 13.10
C ALA A 26 -4.42 -8.96 13.34
N ASP A 27 -3.54 -9.78 12.76
CA ASP A 27 -2.09 -9.53 12.80
C ASP A 27 -1.69 -8.64 11.63
N TRP A 28 -1.94 -7.34 11.80
CA TRP A 28 -1.61 -6.32 10.81
C TRP A 28 -0.11 -6.21 10.57
N LYS A 29 0.73 -6.45 11.59
CA LYS A 29 2.19 -6.35 11.46
C LYS A 29 2.73 -7.37 10.47
N SER A 30 2.39 -8.63 10.67
CA SER A 30 2.81 -9.70 9.77
C SER A 30 2.12 -9.59 8.41
N ALA A 31 0.84 -9.18 8.36
CA ALA A 31 0.12 -9.00 7.11
C ALA A 31 0.72 -7.90 6.22
N THR A 32 1.05 -6.74 6.80
CA THR A 32 1.67 -5.62 6.08
C THR A 32 2.97 -6.03 5.42
N GLN A 33 3.85 -6.73 6.14
CA GLN A 33 5.11 -7.21 5.57
C GLN A 33 4.89 -8.18 4.40
N LEU A 34 3.89 -9.06 4.49
CA LEU A 34 3.54 -9.96 3.40
C LEU A 34 2.93 -9.22 2.21
N TYR A 35 2.11 -8.20 2.43
CA TYR A 35 1.58 -7.35 1.36
C TYR A 35 2.70 -6.58 0.64
N GLU A 36 3.66 -6.03 1.38
CA GLU A 36 4.83 -5.34 0.80
C GLU A 36 5.67 -6.28 -0.07
N GLN A 37 5.98 -7.48 0.44
CA GLN A 37 6.71 -8.49 -0.31
C GLN A 37 5.94 -8.91 -1.58
N ALA A 38 4.63 -9.09 -1.48
CA ALA A 38 3.78 -9.39 -2.62
C ALA A 38 3.79 -8.24 -3.64
N ALA A 39 3.69 -6.99 -3.18
CA ALA A 39 3.69 -5.81 -4.04
C ALA A 39 4.99 -5.69 -4.84
N ILE A 40 6.14 -5.90 -4.19
CA ILE A 40 7.45 -5.94 -4.85
C ILE A 40 7.49 -7.07 -5.88
N GLY A 41 7.00 -8.26 -5.52
CA GLY A 41 6.95 -9.41 -6.42
C GLY A 41 6.07 -9.17 -7.66
N TYR A 42 4.91 -8.55 -7.49
CA TYR A 42 4.04 -8.15 -8.62
C TYR A 42 4.69 -7.07 -9.49
N ARG A 43 5.40 -6.12 -8.89
CA ARG A 43 6.13 -5.08 -9.64
C ARG A 43 7.23 -5.68 -10.50
N VAL A 44 7.98 -6.64 -9.99
CA VAL A 44 9.00 -7.40 -10.76
C VAL A 44 8.34 -8.21 -11.89
N ALA A 45 7.17 -8.77 -11.63
CA ALA A 45 6.38 -9.48 -12.64
C ALA A 45 5.63 -8.56 -13.62
N LYS A 46 5.85 -7.24 -13.58
CA LYS A 46 5.15 -6.21 -14.39
C LYS A 46 3.62 -6.22 -14.26
N ASN A 47 3.11 -6.80 -13.18
CA ASN A 47 1.68 -6.79 -12.87
C ASN A 47 1.37 -5.57 -11.99
N HIS A 48 1.31 -4.40 -12.62
CA HIS A 48 1.16 -3.12 -11.93
C HIS A 48 -0.21 -3.01 -11.21
N GLU A 49 -1.28 -3.58 -11.77
CA GLU A 49 -2.60 -3.61 -11.14
C GLU A 49 -2.59 -4.35 -9.79
N LYS A 50 -2.01 -5.56 -9.74
CA LYS A 50 -1.93 -6.33 -8.50
C LYS A 50 -0.93 -5.73 -7.52
N ALA A 51 0.17 -5.16 -8.03
CA ALA A 51 1.15 -4.47 -7.19
C ALA A 51 0.51 -3.27 -6.47
N LYS A 52 -0.31 -2.49 -7.18
CA LYS A 52 -1.08 -1.36 -6.63
C LYS A 52 -1.99 -1.81 -5.49
N ILE A 53 -2.84 -2.81 -5.73
CA ILE A 53 -3.75 -3.37 -4.72
C ILE A 53 -2.98 -3.88 -3.49
N ALA A 54 -1.81 -4.50 -3.69
CA ALA A 54 -0.97 -4.97 -2.60
C ALA A 54 -0.41 -3.80 -1.76
N PHE A 55 0.05 -2.72 -2.39
CA PHE A 55 0.48 -1.51 -1.68
C PHE A 55 -0.66 -0.80 -0.96
N GLU A 56 -1.87 -0.78 -1.52
CA GLU A 56 -3.05 -0.24 -0.84
C GLU A 56 -3.36 -1.00 0.45
N LYS A 57 -3.33 -2.33 0.39
CA LYS A 57 -3.52 -3.18 1.58
C LYS A 57 -2.39 -3.01 2.59
N ALA A 58 -1.15 -2.87 2.14
CA ALA A 58 -0.01 -2.59 3.01
C ALA A 58 -0.16 -1.24 3.73
N SER A 59 -0.57 -0.19 3.00
CA SER A 59 -0.84 1.13 3.56
C SER A 59 -1.91 1.07 4.65
N LYS A 60 -3.04 0.42 4.38
CA LYS A 60 -4.09 0.20 5.40
C LYS A 60 -3.54 -0.54 6.62
N GLY A 61 -2.69 -1.54 6.42
CA GLY A 61 -2.03 -2.24 7.51
C GLY A 61 -1.13 -1.31 8.35
N GLN A 62 -0.37 -0.41 7.72
CA GLN A 62 0.42 0.60 8.44
C GLN A 62 -0.47 1.62 9.19
N GLU A 63 -1.62 2.02 8.63
CA GLU A 63 -2.61 2.85 9.33
C GLU A 63 -3.11 2.15 10.60
N MET A 64 -3.44 0.84 10.52
CA MET A 64 -3.86 0.03 11.67
C MET A 64 -2.75 -0.14 12.72
N LEU A 65 -1.49 -0.09 12.30
CA LEU A 65 -0.31 -0.12 13.18
C LEU A 65 0.07 1.27 13.72
N SER A 66 -0.75 2.31 13.45
CA SER A 66 -0.48 3.70 13.85
C SER A 66 0.81 4.27 13.27
N SER A 67 1.21 3.85 12.06
CA SER A 67 2.29 4.46 11.29
C SER A 67 1.76 5.17 10.03
N PRO A 68 1.17 6.38 10.17
CA PRO A 68 0.65 7.14 9.03
C PRO A 68 1.75 7.55 8.03
N TRP A 69 3.00 7.68 8.47
CA TRP A 69 4.13 8.01 7.61
C TRP A 69 4.47 6.87 6.65
N ASP A 70 4.51 5.63 7.15
CA ASP A 70 4.75 4.47 6.29
C ASP A 70 3.53 4.19 5.40
N ALA A 71 2.32 4.40 5.93
CA ALA A 71 1.09 4.33 5.13
C ALA A 71 1.13 5.29 3.93
N ALA A 72 1.57 6.53 4.13
CA ALA A 72 1.70 7.53 3.06
C ALA A 72 2.71 7.09 1.99
N LYS A 73 3.87 6.55 2.38
CA LYS A 73 4.87 6.04 1.43
C LYS A 73 4.36 4.88 0.58
N HIS A 74 3.53 4.00 1.14
CA HIS A 74 2.87 2.95 0.36
C HIS A 74 1.82 3.51 -0.61
N MET A 75 1.09 4.56 -0.21
CA MET A 75 0.17 5.27 -1.12
C MET A 75 0.91 5.92 -2.28
N GLU A 76 2.07 6.56 -2.05
CA GLU A 76 2.90 7.09 -3.14
C GLU A 76 3.41 5.99 -4.07
N SER A 77 3.72 4.82 -3.53
CA SER A 77 4.14 3.65 -4.32
C SER A 77 2.98 3.09 -5.16
N ALA A 78 1.76 3.07 -4.62
CA ALA A 78 0.55 2.71 -5.35
C ALA A 78 0.23 3.72 -6.46
N ALA A 79 0.38 5.03 -6.18
CA ALA A 79 0.19 6.10 -7.17
C ALA A 79 1.17 5.98 -8.34
N ALA A 80 2.45 5.71 -8.06
CA ALA A 80 3.45 5.47 -9.11
C ALA A 80 3.05 4.28 -10.00
N LEU A 81 2.49 3.21 -9.43
CA LEU A 81 2.03 2.06 -10.21
C LEU A 81 0.74 2.34 -10.98
N ALA A 82 -0.19 3.13 -10.43
CA ALA A 82 -1.38 3.57 -11.14
C ALA A 82 -1.02 4.42 -12.38
N LYS A 83 0.07 5.21 -12.29
CA LYS A 83 0.63 5.96 -13.41
C LYS A 83 1.13 5.03 -14.52
N GLU A 84 1.81 3.94 -14.18
CA GLU A 84 2.26 2.92 -15.15
C GLU A 84 1.09 2.19 -15.83
N VAL A 85 -0.04 2.02 -15.15
CA VAL A 85 -1.28 1.46 -15.74
C VAL A 85 -2.00 2.48 -16.63
N GLY A 86 -1.68 3.78 -16.50
CA GLY A 86 -2.38 4.86 -17.20
C GLY A 86 -3.69 5.29 -16.54
N ASN A 87 -3.93 4.90 -15.28
CA ASN A 87 -5.14 5.27 -14.53
C ASN A 87 -4.93 6.59 -13.76
N TRP A 88 -5.02 7.71 -14.48
CA TRP A 88 -4.76 9.05 -13.94
C TRP A 88 -5.72 9.48 -12.83
N THR A 89 -6.95 8.98 -12.83
CA THR A 89 -7.91 9.25 -11.74
C THR A 89 -7.43 8.64 -10.42
N GLU A 90 -6.98 7.38 -10.45
CA GLU A 90 -6.44 6.73 -9.26
C GLU A 90 -5.12 7.35 -8.79
N VAL A 91 -4.27 7.81 -9.72
CA VAL A 91 -3.03 8.52 -9.37
C VAL A 91 -3.33 9.73 -8.48
N ALA A 92 -4.29 10.58 -8.88
CA ALA A 92 -4.68 11.75 -8.11
C ALA A 92 -5.25 11.36 -6.74
N ASP A 93 -6.11 10.34 -6.70
CA ASP A 93 -6.73 9.87 -5.46
C ASP A 93 -5.69 9.33 -4.46
N PHE A 94 -4.73 8.52 -4.93
CA PHE A 94 -3.68 7.99 -4.06
C PHE A 94 -2.73 9.08 -3.55
N TYR A 95 -2.33 10.02 -4.40
CA TYR A 95 -1.48 11.13 -3.96
C TYR A 95 -2.20 12.08 -3.00
N LYS A 96 -3.51 12.28 -3.19
CA LYS A 96 -4.35 13.00 -2.23
C LYS A 96 -4.38 12.29 -0.88
N ARG A 97 -4.62 10.98 -0.86
CA ARG A 97 -4.61 10.18 0.38
C ARG A 97 -3.22 10.18 1.05
N ALA A 98 -2.14 10.10 0.28
CA ALA A 98 -0.79 10.24 0.80
C ALA A 98 -0.57 11.62 1.46
N SER A 99 -1.08 12.69 0.84
CA SER A 99 -1.03 14.04 1.39
C SER A 99 -1.77 14.15 2.73
N GLU A 100 -3.00 13.64 2.81
CA GLU A 100 -3.79 13.61 4.03
C GLU A 100 -3.06 12.87 5.17
N LEU A 101 -2.42 11.74 4.87
CA LEU A 101 -1.60 11.00 5.83
C LEU A 101 -0.35 11.78 6.27
N TYR A 102 0.32 12.50 5.36
CA TYR A 102 1.46 13.35 5.71
C TYR A 102 1.05 14.56 6.58
N ILE A 103 -0.14 15.12 6.37
CA ILE A 103 -0.70 16.15 7.26
C ILE A 103 -0.94 15.59 8.66
N VAL A 104 -1.49 14.37 8.79
CA VAL A 104 -1.66 13.70 10.09
C VAL A 104 -0.32 13.51 10.81
N CYS A 105 0.77 13.29 10.06
CA CYS A 105 2.13 13.21 10.62
C CYS A 105 2.71 14.57 11.06
N GLY A 106 2.01 15.69 10.83
CA GLY A 106 2.54 17.04 11.03
C GLY A 106 3.65 17.39 10.03
N ARG A 107 3.59 16.85 8.80
CA ARG A 107 4.60 17.01 7.75
C ARG A 107 3.97 17.69 6.52
N PRO A 108 3.74 19.02 6.56
CA PRO A 108 3.07 19.74 5.49
C PRO A 108 3.87 19.79 4.18
N GLN A 109 5.21 19.77 4.26
CA GLN A 109 6.05 19.80 3.06
C GLN A 109 5.90 18.51 2.21
N PRO A 110 6.08 17.30 2.77
CA PRO A 110 5.76 16.05 2.04
C PRO A 110 4.31 15.99 1.55
N ALA A 111 3.36 16.54 2.31
CA ALA A 111 1.96 16.60 1.90
C ALA A 111 1.76 17.44 0.64
N SER A 112 2.40 18.60 0.56
CA SER A 112 2.39 19.47 -0.63
C SER A 112 3.06 18.79 -1.83
N ASP A 113 4.21 18.16 -1.60
CA ASP A 113 4.96 17.46 -2.66
C ASP A 113 4.15 16.29 -3.24
N ALA A 114 3.41 15.56 -2.41
CA ALA A 114 2.52 14.49 -2.85
C ALA A 114 1.41 15.02 -3.77
N LEU A 115 0.73 16.12 -3.40
CA LEU A 115 -0.28 16.75 -4.25
C LEU A 115 0.30 17.25 -5.58
N ALA A 116 1.48 17.85 -5.53
CA ALA A 116 2.16 18.32 -6.74
C ALA A 116 2.51 17.17 -7.70
N LYS A 117 2.80 15.96 -7.19
CA LYS A 117 3.00 14.76 -8.01
C LYS A 117 1.70 14.23 -8.60
N GLY A 118 0.60 14.27 -7.84
CA GLY A 118 -0.72 13.83 -8.31
C GLY A 118 -1.34 14.72 -9.39
N ALA A 119 -0.92 15.99 -9.46
CA ALA A 119 -1.36 16.94 -10.47
C ALA A 119 -0.56 16.88 -11.80
N ARG A 120 0.44 16.00 -11.92
CA ARG A 120 1.37 15.91 -13.06
C ARG A 120 1.25 14.60 -13.84
#